data_AF-A0A955XFW4-F1
#
_entry.id   AF-A0A955XFW4-F1
#
_cell.length_a   1.000
_cell.length_b   1.000
_cell.length_c   1.000
_cell.angle_alpha   90.00
_cell.angle_beta   90.00
_cell.angle_gamma   90.00
#
_symmetry.space_group_name_H-M   'P 1'
#
loop_
_entity.id
_entity.type
_entity.pdbx_description
1 polymer ?
#
loop_
_entity_poly.entity_id
_entity_poly.type
_entity_poly.pdbx_seq_one_letter_code
_entity_poly.pdbx_strand_id
1 'polypeptide(L)'
;MDNAFVVALLFWPAVVLLSAGINMLVSWTFSWSELVFDYLIGVVAGALLFLGTQADPNGATAFFFVFSHGLPGLLWLASDGFRDAMGSPETYLWVMAGIRLGATLWAAAWDHLSAYIEAKLGPGQIFLSLLVCPAKLPFAWVTSGVGFLIWLGGLFNAIFGDGKAGFAGGVFFTEFKPSSTSYHATTVGFTVHTWKGKTPFKHELYHTRQYIYMGDWMIPFWLLGCLWGLASAGISDEHEVSADLAYGADEDDEIGNPLEVAAYHLS
;
A
#
# COMPACT_ATOMS: atom_id res chain seq x y z
N MET A 1 -16.99 -5.71 -20.37
CA MET A 1 -17.65 -6.34 -19.21
C MET A 1 -18.55 -5.28 -18.59
N ASP A 2 -19.83 -5.30 -18.97
CA ASP A 2 -20.72 -4.14 -18.76
C ASP A 2 -21.56 -4.27 -17.48
N ASN A 3 -21.20 -5.25 -16.65
CA ASN A 3 -21.92 -5.58 -15.44
C ASN A 3 -21.15 -5.07 -14.22
N ALA A 4 -21.63 -3.95 -13.66
CA ALA A 4 -21.08 -3.34 -12.45
C ALA A 4 -20.95 -4.33 -11.29
N PHE A 5 -21.93 -5.24 -11.13
CA PHE A 5 -21.90 -6.25 -10.08
C PHE A 5 -20.74 -7.22 -10.25
N VAL A 6 -20.48 -7.67 -11.49
CA VAL A 6 -19.37 -8.59 -11.77
C VAL A 6 -18.04 -7.89 -11.56
N VAL A 7 -17.89 -6.65 -12.03
CA VAL A 7 -16.65 -5.89 -11.85
C VAL A 7 -16.38 -5.63 -10.37
N ALA A 8 -17.39 -5.14 -9.64
CA ALA A 8 -17.23 -4.70 -8.26
C ALA A 8 -17.18 -5.85 -7.25
N LEU A 9 -17.98 -6.91 -7.37
CA LEU A 9 -18.08 -7.92 -6.32
C LEU A 9 -17.28 -9.20 -6.59
N LEU A 10 -16.84 -9.40 -7.84
CA LEU A 10 -16.15 -10.63 -8.25
C LEU A 10 -14.78 -10.34 -8.84
N PHE A 11 -14.74 -9.63 -9.97
CA PHE A 11 -13.53 -9.49 -10.77
C PHE A 11 -12.45 -8.69 -10.03
N TRP A 12 -12.74 -7.46 -9.62
CA TRP A 12 -11.74 -6.62 -8.98
C TRP A 12 -11.35 -7.11 -7.58
N PRO A 13 -12.29 -7.57 -6.72
CA PRO A 13 -11.92 -8.24 -5.48
C PRO A 13 -11.01 -9.45 -5.71
N ALA A 14 -11.23 -10.26 -6.75
CA ALA A 14 -10.33 -11.36 -7.06
C ALA A 14 -8.93 -10.87 -7.44
N VAL A 15 -8.79 -9.77 -8.19
CA VAL A 15 -7.48 -9.16 -8.49
C VAL A 15 -6.78 -8.74 -7.20
N VAL A 16 -7.49 -8.07 -6.30
CA VAL A 16 -6.95 -7.60 -5.02
C VAL A 16 -6.54 -8.78 -4.13
N LEU A 17 -7.39 -9.80 -3.97
CA LEU A 17 -7.10 -11.00 -3.19
C LEU A 17 -5.94 -11.82 -3.76
N LEU A 18 -5.82 -11.92 -5.09
CA LEU A 18 -4.69 -12.59 -5.71
C LEU A 18 -3.38 -11.83 -5.48
N SER A 19 -3.40 -10.49 -5.58
CA SER A 19 -2.24 -9.66 -5.22
C SER A 19 -1.87 -9.80 -3.74
N ALA A 20 -2.85 -9.77 -2.83
CA ALA A 20 -2.62 -9.98 -1.40
C ALA A 20 -2.04 -11.38 -1.11
N GLY A 21 -2.61 -12.42 -1.72
CA GLY A 21 -2.09 -13.78 -1.62
C GLY A 21 -0.65 -13.92 -2.12
N ILE A 22 -0.27 -13.23 -3.21
CA ILE A 22 1.12 -13.16 -3.67
C ILE A 22 1.99 -12.47 -2.62
N ASN A 23 1.55 -11.34 -2.08
CA ASN A 23 2.28 -10.56 -1.08
C ASN A 23 2.55 -11.40 0.18
N MET A 24 1.51 -12.01 0.75
CA MET A 24 1.56 -12.91 1.91
C MET A 24 2.45 -14.14 1.65
N LEU A 25 2.26 -14.81 0.52
CA LEU A 25 3.05 -16.00 0.16
C LEU A 25 4.54 -15.70 0.07
N VAL A 26 4.91 -14.58 -0.55
CA VAL A 26 6.33 -14.19 -0.69
C VAL A 26 6.91 -13.76 0.65
N SER A 27 6.10 -13.17 1.54
CA SER A 27 6.51 -12.81 2.89
C SER A 27 6.50 -13.99 3.87
N TRP A 28 5.94 -15.15 3.49
CA TRP A 28 5.70 -16.29 4.39
C TRP A 28 4.84 -15.93 5.60
N THR A 29 3.89 -15.03 5.40
CA THR A 29 2.92 -14.58 6.41
C THR A 29 1.52 -14.87 5.91
N PHE A 30 0.56 -14.97 6.83
CA PHE A 30 -0.84 -15.17 6.48
C PHE A 30 -1.70 -14.42 7.48
N SER A 31 -2.69 -13.68 6.99
CA SER A 31 -3.73 -13.12 7.83
C SER A 31 -5.09 -13.27 7.15
N TRP A 32 -6.02 -13.97 7.80
CA TRP A 32 -7.39 -14.08 7.24
C TRP A 32 -8.15 -12.77 7.39
N SER A 33 -7.88 -12.02 8.46
CA SER A 33 -8.54 -10.75 8.75
C SER A 33 -8.11 -9.68 7.74
N GLU A 34 -6.84 -9.68 7.32
CA GLU A 34 -6.35 -8.86 6.21
C GLU A 34 -7.10 -9.18 4.90
N LEU A 35 -7.27 -10.46 4.57
CA LEU A 35 -8.00 -10.87 3.34
C LEU A 35 -9.46 -10.38 3.30
N VAL A 36 -10.12 -10.26 4.46
CA VAL A 36 -11.46 -9.65 4.53
C VAL A 36 -11.41 -8.18 4.15
N PHE A 37 -10.44 -7.44 4.67
CA PHE A 37 -10.24 -6.02 4.32
C PHE A 37 -9.82 -5.85 2.86
N ASP A 38 -8.94 -6.71 2.35
CA ASP A 38 -8.57 -6.79 0.94
C ASP A 38 -9.79 -6.92 0.04
N TYR A 39 -10.70 -7.84 0.37
CA TYR A 39 -11.95 -8.02 -0.37
C TYR A 39 -12.80 -6.74 -0.36
N LEU A 40 -13.01 -6.13 0.81
CA LEU A 40 -13.82 -4.92 0.95
C LEU A 40 -13.23 -3.73 0.16
N ILE A 41 -11.91 -3.55 0.20
CA ILE A 41 -11.20 -2.55 -0.60
C ILE A 41 -11.39 -2.87 -2.09
N GLY A 42 -11.25 -4.14 -2.47
CA GLY A 42 -11.50 -4.62 -3.83
C GLY A 42 -12.92 -4.29 -4.31
N VAL A 43 -13.93 -4.37 -3.44
CA VAL A 43 -15.31 -4.01 -3.77
C VAL A 43 -15.44 -2.52 -4.07
N VAL A 44 -14.91 -1.67 -3.19
CA VAL A 44 -14.96 -0.21 -3.35
C VAL A 44 -14.19 0.22 -4.59
N ALA A 45 -12.96 -0.25 -4.76
CA ALA A 45 -12.14 0.06 -5.93
C ALA A 45 -12.77 -0.47 -7.22
N GLY A 46 -13.37 -1.67 -7.22
CA GLY A 46 -14.04 -2.23 -8.39
C GLY A 46 -15.31 -1.45 -8.80
N ALA A 47 -16.08 -0.96 -7.83
CA ALA A 47 -17.21 -0.08 -8.12
C ALA A 47 -16.75 1.23 -8.78
N LEU A 48 -15.67 1.83 -8.26
CA LEU A 48 -15.10 3.07 -8.79
C LEU A 48 -14.40 2.89 -10.14
N LEU A 49 -13.83 1.71 -10.39
CA LEU A 49 -13.31 1.31 -11.68
C LEU A 49 -14.41 1.27 -12.74
N PHE A 50 -15.53 0.64 -12.43
CA PHE A 50 -16.67 0.59 -13.34
C PHE A 50 -17.23 1.99 -13.62
N LEU A 51 -17.45 2.79 -12.56
CA LEU A 51 -18.01 4.13 -12.69
C LEU A 51 -17.06 5.11 -13.38
N GLY A 52 -15.75 5.02 -13.12
CA GLY A 52 -14.73 5.90 -13.68
C GLY A 52 -14.39 5.62 -15.14
N THR A 53 -14.71 4.42 -15.63
CA THR A 53 -14.51 4.04 -17.05
C THR A 53 -15.71 4.34 -17.95
N GLN A 54 -16.79 4.88 -17.40
CA GLN A 54 -17.94 5.36 -18.19
C GLN A 54 -17.55 6.60 -19.03
N ALA A 55 -18.38 6.95 -20.02
CA ALA A 55 -18.08 8.02 -20.97
C ALA A 55 -17.88 9.40 -20.31
N ASP A 56 -18.72 9.73 -19.31
CA ASP A 56 -18.71 11.03 -18.63
C ASP A 56 -18.80 10.85 -17.11
N PRO A 57 -17.72 10.43 -16.43
CA PRO A 57 -17.73 10.32 -14.97
C PRO A 57 -17.82 11.73 -14.37
N ASN A 58 -18.72 11.92 -13.40
CA ASN A 58 -18.79 13.18 -12.66
C ASN A 58 -17.48 13.42 -11.86
N GLY A 59 -17.26 14.64 -11.40
CA GLY A 59 -16.00 15.02 -10.74
C GLY A 59 -15.65 14.18 -9.49
N ALA A 60 -16.65 13.77 -8.69
CA ALA A 60 -16.42 12.92 -7.53
C ALA A 60 -16.02 11.50 -7.95
N THR A 61 -16.73 10.93 -8.92
CA THR A 61 -16.39 9.62 -9.51
C THR A 61 -14.99 9.64 -10.12
N ALA A 62 -14.64 10.68 -10.88
CA ALA A 62 -13.34 10.85 -11.48
C ALA A 62 -12.23 10.92 -10.41
N PHE A 63 -12.43 11.69 -9.34
CA PHE A 63 -11.51 11.76 -8.22
C PHE A 63 -11.31 10.40 -7.56
N PHE A 64 -12.40 9.72 -7.18
CA PHE A 64 -12.32 8.43 -6.49
C PHE A 64 -11.83 7.30 -7.40
N PHE A 65 -12.01 7.42 -8.71
CA PHE A 65 -11.39 6.54 -9.69
C PHE A 65 -9.86 6.69 -9.68
N VAL A 66 -9.34 7.92 -9.71
CA VAL A 66 -7.89 8.17 -9.57
C VAL A 66 -7.38 7.74 -8.20
N PHE A 67 -8.14 7.98 -7.12
CA PHE A 67 -7.81 7.53 -5.78
C PHE A 67 -7.67 5.99 -5.69
N SER A 68 -8.52 5.27 -6.42
CA SER A 68 -8.51 3.81 -6.44
C SER A 68 -7.42 3.21 -7.33
N HIS A 69 -7.13 3.86 -8.46
CA HIS A 69 -6.31 3.29 -9.54
C HIS A 69 -5.04 4.07 -9.87
N GLY A 70 -4.78 5.17 -9.17
CA GLY A 70 -3.58 5.99 -9.27
C GLY A 70 -3.39 6.63 -10.65
N LEU A 71 -2.12 6.72 -11.06
CA LEU A 71 -1.70 7.29 -12.35
C LEU A 71 -2.41 6.63 -13.54
N PRO A 72 -2.58 5.30 -13.64
CA PRO A 72 -3.37 4.70 -14.70
C PRO A 72 -4.82 5.18 -14.77
N GLY A 73 -5.44 5.48 -13.62
CA GLY A 73 -6.77 6.10 -13.57
C GLY A 73 -6.74 7.53 -14.11
N LEU A 74 -5.71 8.31 -13.76
CA LEU A 74 -5.55 9.66 -14.31
C LEU A 74 -5.32 9.61 -15.83
N LEU A 75 -4.44 8.73 -16.32
CA LEU A 75 -4.15 8.60 -17.74
C LEU A 75 -5.41 8.26 -18.54
N TRP A 76 -6.27 7.39 -18.00
CA TRP A 76 -7.56 7.10 -18.61
C TRP A 76 -8.45 8.34 -18.74
N LEU A 77 -8.51 9.18 -17.70
CA LEU A 77 -9.36 10.38 -17.69
C LEU A 77 -8.79 11.54 -18.52
N ALA A 78 -7.47 11.73 -18.49
CA ALA A 78 -6.80 12.94 -18.97
C ALA A 78 -6.15 12.80 -20.36
N SER A 79 -6.01 11.58 -20.88
CA SER A 79 -5.35 11.33 -22.16
C SER A 79 -6.23 10.52 -23.10
N ASP A 80 -6.78 11.20 -24.11
CA ASP A 80 -7.55 10.56 -25.19
C ASP A 80 -6.71 9.50 -25.90
N GLY A 81 -5.43 9.80 -26.18
CA GLY A 81 -4.54 8.83 -26.83
C GLY A 81 -4.29 7.57 -26.00
N PHE A 82 -4.28 7.67 -24.66
CA PHE A 82 -4.17 6.50 -23.80
C PHE A 82 -5.48 5.69 -23.80
N ARG A 83 -6.62 6.36 -23.74
CA ARG A 83 -7.95 5.73 -23.81
C ARG A 83 -8.16 5.00 -25.15
N ASP A 84 -7.80 5.67 -26.25
CA ASP A 84 -7.87 5.13 -27.60
C ASP A 84 -6.94 3.92 -27.78
N ALA A 85 -5.74 3.95 -27.21
CA ALA A 85 -4.80 2.83 -27.24
C ALA A 85 -5.33 1.59 -26.51
N MET A 86 -6.12 1.77 -25.44
CA MET A 86 -6.79 0.67 -24.76
C MET A 86 -8.01 0.16 -25.53
N GLY A 87 -8.64 1.01 -26.35
CA GLY A 87 -9.73 0.67 -27.27
C GLY A 87 -11.08 0.39 -26.62
N SER A 88 -11.10 -0.16 -25.39
CA SER A 88 -12.33 -0.37 -24.62
C SER A 88 -12.09 -0.35 -23.11
N PRO A 89 -13.12 -0.05 -22.30
CA PRO A 89 -13.05 -0.22 -20.84
C PRO A 89 -12.66 -1.64 -20.42
N GLU A 90 -13.11 -2.66 -21.14
CA GLU A 90 -12.79 -4.06 -20.82
C GLU A 90 -11.31 -4.37 -21.00
N THR A 91 -10.70 -3.90 -22.09
CA THR A 91 -9.25 -4.02 -22.27
C THR A 91 -8.51 -3.35 -21.13
N TYR A 92 -8.94 -2.14 -20.74
CA TYR A 92 -8.35 -1.41 -19.62
C TYR A 92 -8.45 -2.21 -18.31
N LEU A 93 -9.61 -2.79 -17.99
CA LEU A 93 -9.79 -3.66 -16.81
C LEU A 93 -8.74 -4.78 -16.75
N TRP A 94 -8.58 -5.54 -17.84
CA TRP A 94 -7.66 -6.67 -17.90
C TRP A 94 -6.20 -6.26 -17.85
N VAL A 95 -5.84 -5.20 -18.56
CA VAL A 95 -4.48 -4.64 -18.53
C VAL A 95 -4.15 -4.17 -17.11
N MET A 96 -5.08 -3.48 -16.45
CA MET A 96 -4.90 -3.02 -15.08
C MET A 96 -4.78 -4.15 -14.07
N ALA A 97 -5.57 -5.22 -14.24
CA ALA A 97 -5.44 -6.44 -13.43
C ALA A 97 -4.05 -7.07 -13.59
N GLY A 98 -3.59 -7.25 -14.83
CA GLY A 98 -2.26 -7.80 -15.12
C GLY A 98 -1.12 -6.92 -14.59
N ILE A 99 -1.25 -5.60 -14.72
CA ILE A 99 -0.28 -4.63 -14.20
C ILE A 99 -0.21 -4.71 -12.66
N ARG A 100 -1.33 -4.79 -11.94
CA ARG A 100 -1.32 -4.89 -10.47
C ARG A 100 -0.67 -6.19 -10.00
N LEU A 101 -1.09 -7.32 -10.53
CA LEU A 101 -0.50 -8.63 -10.19
C LEU A 101 0.99 -8.68 -10.51
N GLY A 102 1.37 -8.22 -11.71
CA GLY A 102 2.76 -8.17 -12.15
C GLY A 102 3.61 -7.23 -11.30
N ALA A 103 3.08 -6.05 -10.95
CA ALA A 103 3.75 -5.09 -10.08
C ALA A 103 3.93 -5.62 -8.65
N THR A 104 2.90 -6.27 -8.08
CA THR A 104 2.99 -6.91 -6.76
C THR A 104 4.07 -7.98 -6.76
N LEU A 105 4.08 -8.88 -7.76
CA LEU A 105 5.10 -9.92 -7.89
C LEU A 105 6.51 -9.33 -8.07
N TRP A 106 6.65 -8.33 -8.94
CA TRP A 106 7.91 -7.64 -9.19
C TRP A 106 8.45 -7.00 -7.92
N ALA A 107 7.64 -6.19 -7.23
CA ALA A 107 8.02 -5.53 -5.99
C ALA A 107 8.41 -6.57 -4.92
N ALA A 108 7.61 -7.63 -4.76
CA ALA A 108 7.87 -8.68 -3.78
C ALA A 108 9.22 -9.40 -4.03
N ALA A 109 9.55 -9.69 -5.29
CA ALA A 109 10.82 -10.34 -5.65
C ALA A 109 12.04 -9.48 -5.29
N TRP A 110 11.96 -8.16 -5.50
CA TRP A 110 13.07 -7.25 -5.28
C TRP A 110 13.14 -6.67 -3.86
N ASP A 111 12.03 -6.66 -3.13
CA ASP A 111 11.98 -6.18 -1.75
C ASP A 111 12.78 -7.09 -0.81
N HIS A 112 12.79 -8.40 -1.03
CA HIS A 112 13.66 -9.34 -0.31
C HIS A 112 15.15 -9.02 -0.50
N LEU A 113 15.55 -8.72 -1.74
CA LEU A 113 16.92 -8.31 -2.03
C LEU A 113 17.24 -6.96 -1.38
N SER A 114 16.30 -6.03 -1.41
CA SER A 114 16.44 -4.70 -0.81
C SER A 114 16.55 -4.75 0.72
N ALA A 115 15.80 -5.65 1.36
CA ALA A 115 15.86 -5.90 2.79
C ALA A 115 17.16 -6.59 3.19
N TYR A 116 17.64 -7.57 2.40
CA TYR A 116 18.89 -8.28 2.67
C TYR A 116 20.14 -7.38 2.57
N ILE A 117 20.13 -6.40 1.67
CA ILE A 117 21.22 -5.43 1.53
C ILE A 117 21.23 -4.42 2.71
N GLU A 118 20.23 -4.48 3.61
CA GLU A 118 20.07 -3.67 4.82
C GLU A 118 20.44 -2.20 4.58
N ALA A 119 19.73 -1.54 3.66
CA ALA A 119 19.80 -0.10 3.37
C ALA A 119 21.17 0.58 3.58
N LYS A 120 22.28 -0.09 3.22
CA LYS A 120 23.57 0.56 3.09
C LYS A 120 23.41 1.50 1.91
N LEU A 121 23.21 2.79 2.22
CA LEU A 121 22.99 3.87 1.26
C LEU A 121 24.21 3.96 0.33
N GLY A 122 24.21 3.15 -0.71
CA GLY A 122 25.26 3.02 -1.71
C GLY A 122 24.69 2.98 -3.12
N PRO A 123 25.54 3.14 -4.15
CA PRO A 123 25.10 3.23 -5.54
C PRO A 123 24.25 2.04 -6.01
N GLY A 124 24.59 0.82 -5.56
CA GLY A 124 23.83 -0.38 -5.90
C GLY A 124 22.40 -0.38 -5.35
N GLN A 125 22.20 0.15 -4.14
CA GLN A 125 20.88 0.23 -3.53
C GLN A 125 20.00 1.28 -4.21
N ILE A 126 20.59 2.42 -4.62
CA ILE A 126 19.89 3.45 -5.40
C ILE A 126 19.45 2.86 -6.74
N PHE A 127 20.35 2.17 -7.44
CA PHE A 127 20.02 1.52 -8.71
C PHE A 127 18.89 0.49 -8.55
N LEU A 128 18.99 -0.41 -7.57
CA LEU A 128 17.93 -1.37 -7.27
C LEU A 128 16.60 -0.67 -6.99
N SER A 129 16.63 0.42 -6.22
CA SER A 129 15.42 1.19 -5.90
C SER A 129 14.79 1.84 -7.14
N LEU A 130 15.59 2.28 -8.11
CA LEU A 130 15.09 2.79 -9.39
C LEU A 130 14.40 1.70 -10.23
N LEU A 131 14.76 0.42 -10.06
CA LEU A 131 14.08 -0.71 -10.71
C LEU A 131 12.76 -1.09 -10.05
N VAL A 132 12.63 -0.86 -8.74
CA VAL A 132 11.45 -1.24 -7.96
C VAL A 132 10.41 -0.13 -7.88
N CYS A 133 10.85 1.13 -7.75
CA CYS A 133 9.98 2.29 -7.58
C CYS A 133 8.87 2.41 -8.65
N PRO A 134 9.15 2.18 -9.95
CA PRO A 134 8.11 2.21 -10.98
C PRO A 134 6.98 1.19 -10.78
N ALA A 135 7.22 0.11 -10.02
CA ALA A 135 6.19 -0.87 -9.67
C ALA A 135 5.35 -0.48 -8.45
N LYS A 136 5.72 0.56 -7.70
CA LYS A 136 5.00 1.02 -6.49
C LYS A 136 4.32 2.36 -6.70
N LEU A 137 5.07 3.32 -7.24
CA LEU A 137 4.67 4.72 -7.41
C LEU A 137 3.32 4.92 -8.13
N PRO A 138 2.97 4.17 -9.20
CA PRO A 138 1.79 4.51 -10.00
C PRO A 138 0.44 4.30 -9.32
N PHE A 139 0.35 3.57 -8.19
CA PHE A 139 -0.93 3.02 -7.73
C PHE A 139 -1.63 3.83 -6.63
N ALA A 140 -0.88 4.52 -5.78
CA ALA A 140 -1.42 5.21 -4.59
C ALA A 140 -0.96 6.67 -4.57
N TRP A 141 -1.48 7.47 -5.49
CA TRP A 141 -0.85 8.73 -5.86
C TRP A 141 -1.12 9.86 -4.85
N VAL A 142 -2.31 9.87 -4.24
CA VAL A 142 -2.69 10.89 -3.24
C VAL A 142 -1.87 10.72 -1.97
N THR A 143 -1.84 9.51 -1.43
CA THR A 143 -1.04 9.14 -0.26
C THR A 143 0.44 9.32 -0.55
N SER A 144 0.93 8.89 -1.71
CA SER A 144 2.32 9.13 -2.14
C SER A 144 2.68 10.62 -2.16
N GLY A 145 1.77 11.49 -2.60
CA GLY A 145 1.96 12.94 -2.56
C GLY A 145 2.11 13.48 -1.13
N VAL A 146 1.23 13.05 -0.22
CA VAL A 146 1.32 13.40 1.22
C VAL A 146 2.60 12.86 1.84
N GLY A 147 2.93 11.59 1.58
CA GLY A 147 4.14 10.94 2.03
C GLY A 147 5.41 11.65 1.56
N PHE A 148 5.43 12.12 0.30
CA PHE A 148 6.54 12.92 -0.21
C PHE A 148 6.72 14.25 0.53
N LEU A 149 5.64 14.92 0.91
CA LEU A 149 5.72 16.14 1.74
C LEU A 149 6.32 15.85 3.13
N ILE A 150 5.94 14.72 3.75
CA ILE A 150 6.53 14.28 5.02
C ILE A 150 8.02 13.95 4.82
N TRP A 151 8.37 13.28 3.72
CA TRP A 151 9.75 12.95 3.37
C TRP A 151 10.61 14.21 3.20
N LEU A 152 10.09 15.25 2.54
CA LEU A 152 10.75 16.55 2.44
C LEU A 152 11.01 17.15 3.83
N GLY A 153 10.04 17.08 4.75
CA GLY A 153 10.23 17.49 6.15
C GLY A 153 11.32 16.68 6.87
N GLY A 154 11.34 15.36 6.67
CA GLY A 154 12.37 14.49 7.24
C GLY A 154 13.76 14.69 6.63
N LEU A 155 13.85 15.09 5.35
CA LEU A 155 15.10 15.55 4.74
C LEU A 155 15.67 16.78 5.44
N PHE A 156 14.82 17.76 5.77
CA PHE A 156 15.25 18.91 6.57
C PHE A 156 15.78 18.46 7.94
N ASN A 157 15.10 17.53 8.61
CA ASN A 157 15.61 16.96 9.87
C ASN A 157 16.93 16.20 9.68
N ALA A 158 17.12 15.48 8.58
CA ALA A 158 18.37 14.77 8.29
C ALA A 158 19.55 15.71 7.98
N ILE A 159 19.29 16.89 7.38
CA ILE A 159 20.32 17.88 7.05
C ILE A 159 20.67 18.74 8.26
N PHE A 160 19.68 19.13 9.06
CA PHE A 160 19.82 20.13 10.13
C PHE A 160 19.69 19.56 11.55
N GLY A 161 19.40 18.27 11.69
CA GLY A 161 19.21 17.57 12.96
C GLY A 161 19.83 16.18 12.96
N ASP A 162 19.30 15.29 13.79
CA ASP A 162 19.82 13.93 14.00
C ASP A 162 19.10 12.86 13.14
N GLY A 163 18.27 13.30 12.19
CA GLY A 163 17.50 12.41 11.34
C GLY A 163 18.33 11.69 10.28
N LYS A 164 17.68 10.76 9.57
CA LYS A 164 18.19 10.18 8.33
C LYS A 164 17.12 10.22 7.27
N ALA A 165 17.52 10.33 6.01
CA ALA A 165 16.62 10.23 4.88
C ALA A 165 17.35 9.56 3.72
N GLY A 166 16.62 8.84 2.89
CA GLY A 166 17.21 8.14 1.75
C GLY A 166 16.19 7.54 0.81
N PHE A 167 16.71 6.73 -0.12
CA PHE A 167 15.93 6.01 -1.12
C PHE A 167 16.44 4.56 -1.19
N ALA A 168 15.59 3.61 -0.80
CA ALA A 168 15.92 2.19 -0.65
C ALA A 168 14.66 1.35 -0.87
N GLY A 169 14.76 0.15 -1.46
CA GLY A 169 13.58 -0.72 -1.70
C GLY A 169 12.52 -0.12 -2.62
N GLY A 170 12.93 0.83 -3.46
CA GLY A 170 12.02 1.58 -4.33
C GLY A 170 11.15 2.60 -3.60
N VAL A 171 11.47 2.93 -2.34
CA VAL A 171 10.73 3.88 -1.53
C VAL A 171 11.62 4.97 -0.96
N PHE A 172 11.03 6.15 -0.78
CA PHE A 172 11.66 7.25 -0.05
C PHE A 172 11.44 7.03 1.43
N PHE A 173 12.52 6.96 2.21
CA PHE A 173 12.41 6.74 3.65
C PHE A 173 13.00 7.89 4.46
N THR A 174 12.47 8.08 5.67
CA THR A 174 12.97 9.03 6.67
C THR A 174 12.97 8.39 8.05
N GLU A 175 14.02 8.65 8.85
CA GLU A 175 14.12 8.32 10.26
C GLU A 175 14.26 9.62 11.05
N PHE A 176 13.23 10.01 11.80
CA PHE A 176 13.23 11.28 12.55
C PHE A 176 14.02 11.19 13.86
N LYS A 177 14.05 10.01 14.51
CA LYS A 177 14.79 9.75 15.76
C LYS A 177 15.44 8.35 15.74
N PRO A 178 16.49 8.16 14.94
CA PRO A 178 17.10 6.84 14.69
C PRO A 178 17.79 6.22 15.92
N SER A 179 18.08 7.02 16.95
CA SER A 179 18.72 6.57 18.20
C SER A 179 17.75 5.98 19.23
N SER A 180 16.44 6.04 18.99
CA SER A 180 15.45 5.47 19.91
C SER A 180 15.50 3.94 19.91
N THR A 181 15.30 3.34 21.08
CA THR A 181 15.21 1.89 21.25
C THR A 181 13.83 1.33 20.92
N SER A 182 12.79 2.18 20.96
CA SER A 182 11.45 1.86 20.47
C SER A 182 11.35 2.13 18.98
N TYR A 183 10.58 1.33 18.27
CA TYR A 183 10.30 1.51 16.86
C TYR A 183 8.86 1.99 16.61
N HIS A 184 8.70 3.00 15.76
CA HIS A 184 7.41 3.38 15.17
C HIS A 184 7.67 3.91 13.77
N ALA A 185 7.08 3.30 12.74
CA ALA A 185 6.97 3.91 11.43
C ALA A 185 5.56 3.85 10.88
N THR A 186 5.42 4.50 9.74
CA THR A 186 4.19 4.52 8.96
C THR A 186 4.58 4.58 7.49
N THR A 187 4.08 3.63 6.71
CA THR A 187 4.13 3.72 5.26
C THR A 187 2.99 4.61 4.77
N VAL A 188 3.29 5.54 3.86
CA VAL A 188 2.30 6.43 3.24
C VAL A 188 2.51 6.43 1.73
N GLY A 189 1.77 5.57 1.04
CA GLY A 189 1.98 5.30 -0.38
C GLY A 189 3.32 4.62 -0.61
N PHE A 190 4.18 5.23 -1.42
CA PHE A 190 5.54 4.75 -1.70
C PHE A 190 6.63 5.37 -0.80
N THR A 191 6.26 5.96 0.34
CA THR A 191 7.21 6.52 1.30
C THR A 191 7.08 5.85 2.66
N VAL A 192 8.18 5.86 3.43
CA VAL A 192 8.28 5.22 4.74
C VAL A 192 8.79 6.23 5.76
N HIS A 193 8.04 6.43 6.85
CA HIS A 193 8.35 7.44 7.85
C HIS A 193 8.52 6.83 9.22
N THR A 194 9.77 6.65 9.63
CA THR A 194 10.14 6.13 10.94
C THR A 194 10.28 7.29 11.93
N TRP A 195 9.31 7.42 12.82
CA TRP A 195 9.26 8.47 13.84
C TRP A 195 10.23 8.21 15.00
N LYS A 196 10.45 6.93 15.34
CA LYS A 196 11.39 6.45 16.35
C LYS A 196 12.05 5.16 15.89
N GLY A 197 13.35 5.03 16.17
CA GLY A 197 14.12 3.84 15.86
C GLY A 197 14.61 3.80 14.42
N LYS A 198 15.16 2.66 14.01
CA LYS A 198 15.55 2.39 12.62
C LYS A 198 14.36 1.85 11.84
N THR A 199 14.39 2.03 10.52
CA THR A 199 13.36 1.52 9.63
C THR A 199 13.42 -0.02 9.50
N PRO A 200 12.38 -0.78 9.87
CA PRO A 200 12.26 -2.20 9.64
C PRO A 200 11.75 -2.39 8.21
N PHE A 201 12.71 -2.42 7.30
CA PHE A 201 12.42 -2.47 5.87
C PHE A 201 11.53 -3.65 5.48
N LYS A 202 11.56 -4.80 6.16
CA LYS A 202 10.69 -5.93 5.80
C LYS A 202 9.21 -5.60 6.02
N HIS A 203 8.88 -5.10 7.22
CA HIS A 203 7.55 -4.63 7.61
C HIS A 203 7.07 -3.52 6.67
N GLU A 204 7.86 -2.46 6.52
CA GLU A 204 7.43 -1.30 5.74
C GLU A 204 7.34 -1.60 4.24
N LEU A 205 8.24 -2.42 3.69
CA LEU A 205 8.14 -2.81 2.29
C LEU A 205 6.90 -3.68 2.03
N TYR A 206 6.42 -4.45 3.01
CA TYR A 206 5.14 -5.17 2.90
C TYR A 206 3.97 -4.20 2.67
N HIS A 207 3.87 -3.16 3.49
CA HIS A 207 2.85 -2.11 3.33
C HIS A 207 2.97 -1.37 2.00
N THR A 208 4.18 -1.10 1.53
CA THR A 208 4.36 -0.46 0.21
C THR A 208 3.84 -1.32 -0.94
N ARG A 209 3.78 -2.64 -0.77
CA ARG A 209 3.15 -3.57 -1.74
C ARG A 209 1.64 -3.60 -1.58
N GLN A 210 1.10 -3.48 -0.37
CA GLN A 210 -0.35 -3.30 -0.16
C GLN A 210 -0.88 -2.10 -0.96
N TYR A 211 -0.15 -0.98 -0.99
CA TYR A 211 -0.50 0.20 -1.80
C TYR A 211 -0.61 -0.08 -3.32
N ILE A 212 0.04 -1.12 -3.86
CA ILE A 212 -0.07 -1.48 -5.28
C ILE A 212 -1.50 -1.92 -5.62
N TYR A 213 -2.08 -2.75 -4.75
CA TYR A 213 -3.37 -3.39 -5.01
C TYR A 213 -4.53 -2.77 -4.22
N MET A 214 -4.26 -2.03 -3.16
CA MET A 214 -5.27 -1.23 -2.44
C MET A 214 -5.38 0.20 -2.99
N GLY A 215 -4.33 0.72 -3.62
CA GLY A 215 -4.26 2.14 -3.98
C GLY A 215 -4.30 3.04 -2.73
N ASP A 216 -4.89 4.22 -2.85
CA ASP A 216 -4.97 5.16 -1.73
C ASP A 216 -5.95 4.72 -0.62
N TRP A 217 -6.72 3.64 -0.84
CA TRP A 217 -7.68 3.10 0.15
C TRP A 217 -7.03 2.49 1.38
N MET A 218 -5.73 2.20 1.33
CA MET A 218 -5.02 1.65 2.48
C MET A 218 -5.14 2.53 3.73
N ILE A 219 -5.01 3.86 3.63
CA ILE A 219 -5.12 4.74 4.82
C ILE A 219 -6.56 4.78 5.38
N PRO A 220 -7.61 5.04 4.58
CA PRO A 220 -8.98 4.97 5.07
C PRO A 220 -9.33 3.62 5.72
N PHE A 221 -8.93 2.51 5.09
CA PHE A 221 -9.22 1.18 5.62
C PHE A 221 -8.32 0.80 6.80
N TRP A 222 -7.12 1.36 6.91
CA TRP A 222 -6.28 1.25 8.09
C TRP A 222 -6.96 1.88 9.30
N LEU A 223 -7.60 3.04 9.16
CA LEU A 223 -8.40 3.64 10.24
C LEU A 223 -9.61 2.78 10.61
N LEU A 224 -10.27 2.15 9.64
CA LEU A 224 -11.33 1.17 9.90
C LEU A 224 -10.78 -0.09 10.58
N GLY A 225 -9.56 -0.50 10.24
CA GLY A 225 -8.82 -1.57 10.88
C GLY A 225 -8.49 -1.25 12.34
N CYS A 226 -8.17 0.01 12.66
CA CYS A 226 -8.02 0.44 14.07
C CYS A 226 -9.31 0.27 14.86
N LEU A 227 -10.46 0.62 14.27
CA LEU A 227 -11.77 0.43 14.91
C LEU A 227 -12.09 -1.07 15.09
N TRP A 228 -11.70 -1.89 14.11
CA TRP A 228 -11.78 -3.34 14.23
C TRP A 228 -10.93 -3.86 15.39
N GLY A 229 -9.65 -3.46 15.45
CA GLY A 229 -8.72 -3.88 16.50
C GLY A 229 -9.18 -3.49 17.91
N LEU A 230 -9.73 -2.28 18.06
CA LEU A 230 -10.36 -1.84 19.31
C LEU A 230 -11.55 -2.71 19.70
N ALA A 231 -12.39 -3.09 18.72
CA ALA A 231 -13.55 -3.94 18.96
C ALA A 231 -13.15 -5.38 19.29
N SER A 232 -12.16 -5.94 18.60
CA SER A 232 -11.66 -7.30 18.84
C SER A 232 -10.98 -7.42 20.21
N ALA A 233 -10.16 -6.43 20.59
CA ALA A 233 -9.53 -6.39 21.92
C ALA A 233 -10.57 -6.25 23.06
N GLY A 234 -11.68 -5.56 22.77
CA GLY A 234 -12.80 -5.47 23.70
C GLY A 234 -13.59 -6.77 23.90
N ILE A 235 -13.43 -7.74 22.98
CA ILE A 235 -14.08 -9.05 23.04
C ILE A 235 -13.13 -10.11 23.63
N SER A 236 -11.81 -9.93 23.52
CA SER A 236 -10.80 -10.88 24.01
C SER A 236 -10.44 -10.76 25.51
N ASP A 237 -11.14 -9.91 26.28
CA ASP A 237 -10.81 -9.53 27.67
C ASP A 237 -9.43 -8.82 27.83
N GLU A 238 -8.74 -8.47 26.74
CA GLU A 238 -7.43 -7.79 26.71
C GLU A 238 -7.55 -6.26 26.80
N HIS A 239 -8.40 -5.79 27.71
CA HIS A 239 -8.73 -4.37 27.82
C HIS A 239 -7.53 -3.45 28.13
N GLU A 240 -6.45 -3.97 28.71
CA GLU A 240 -5.24 -3.19 29.02
C GLU A 240 -4.37 -2.89 27.79
N VAL A 241 -4.55 -3.63 26.68
CA VAL A 241 -3.73 -3.53 25.45
C VAL A 241 -4.50 -2.96 24.25
N SER A 242 -5.78 -2.59 24.44
CA SER A 242 -6.67 -2.20 23.34
C SER A 242 -6.16 -1.01 22.51
N ALA A 243 -5.42 -0.08 23.13
CA ALA A 243 -4.84 1.05 22.42
C ALA A 243 -3.67 0.62 21.51
N ASP A 244 -2.86 -0.34 21.93
CA ASP A 244 -1.75 -0.86 21.13
C ASP A 244 -2.28 -1.75 20.01
N LEU A 245 -3.30 -2.58 20.28
CA LEU A 245 -4.01 -3.41 19.28
C LEU A 245 -4.87 -2.58 18.30
N ALA A 246 -5.08 -1.29 18.58
CA ALA A 246 -5.70 -0.39 17.60
C ALA A 246 -4.71 -0.04 16.47
N TYR A 247 -3.42 0.11 16.80
CA TYR A 247 -2.39 0.55 15.86
C TYR A 247 -1.48 -0.59 15.39
N GLY A 248 -1.47 -1.70 16.11
CA GLY A 248 -0.77 -2.93 15.77
C GLY A 248 -1.66 -4.16 15.92
N ALA A 249 -1.10 -5.31 15.60
CA ALA A 249 -1.75 -6.60 15.76
C ALA A 249 -0.97 -7.47 16.75
N ASP A 250 -1.70 -8.31 17.49
CA ASP A 250 -1.10 -9.45 18.16
C ASP A 250 -0.67 -10.46 17.10
N GLU A 251 0.60 -10.86 17.16
CA GLU A 251 1.19 -11.82 16.23
C GLU A 251 0.54 -13.21 16.37
N ASP A 252 0.07 -13.60 17.55
CA ASP A 252 -0.33 -14.99 17.79
C ASP A 252 -1.83 -15.25 17.58
N ASP A 253 -2.70 -14.24 17.70
CA ASP A 253 -4.15 -14.44 17.83
C ASP A 253 -5.03 -13.74 16.76
N GLU A 254 -4.44 -13.07 15.75
CA GLU A 254 -5.19 -12.29 14.72
C GLU A 254 -6.10 -11.19 15.34
N ILE A 255 -5.72 -10.73 16.52
CA ILE A 255 -6.37 -9.64 17.25
C ILE A 255 -5.64 -8.35 16.91
N GLY A 256 -6.38 -7.28 16.64
CA GLY A 256 -5.82 -5.96 16.37
C GLY A 256 -6.09 -5.49 14.94
N ASN A 257 -5.29 -4.53 14.43
CA ASN A 257 -5.53 -3.96 13.11
C ASN A 257 -5.28 -5.00 11.99
N PRO A 258 -6.31 -5.41 11.23
CA PRO A 258 -6.17 -6.48 10.23
C PRO A 258 -5.15 -6.19 9.13
N LEU A 259 -4.92 -4.92 8.80
CA LEU A 259 -3.94 -4.54 7.76
C LEU A 259 -2.48 -4.62 8.23
N GLU A 260 -2.29 -4.84 9.54
CA GLU A 260 -0.99 -4.88 10.19
C GLU A 260 -0.57 -6.31 10.57
N VAL A 261 -1.53 -7.23 10.80
CA VAL A 261 -1.28 -8.60 11.30
C VAL A 261 -0.16 -9.31 10.54
N ALA A 262 -0.27 -9.42 9.21
CA ALA A 262 0.73 -10.13 8.42
C ALA A 262 2.08 -9.41 8.37
N ALA A 263 2.11 -8.08 8.55
CA ALA A 263 3.34 -7.29 8.56
C ALA A 263 4.10 -7.46 9.87
N TYR A 264 3.41 -7.56 11.01
CA TYR A 264 4.02 -7.71 12.33
C TYR A 264 4.89 -8.97 12.45
N HIS A 265 4.51 -10.07 11.79
CA HIS A 265 5.35 -11.27 11.69
C HIS A 265 6.71 -11.08 10.97
N LEU A 266 6.94 -9.91 10.36
CA LEU A 266 8.16 -9.56 9.62
C LEU A 266 9.10 -8.62 10.41
N SER A 267 8.70 -8.22 11.63
CA SER A 267 9.37 -7.25 12.51
C SER A 267 10.70 -7.75 13.09
#